data_AF-A0A3C0IM21-F1
#
_entry.id   AF-A0A3C0IM21-F1
#
_cell.length_a   1.000
_cell.length_b   1.000
_cell.length_c   1.000
_cell.angle_alpha   90.00
_cell.angle_beta   90.00
_cell.angle_gamma   90.00
#
_symmetry.space_group_name_H-M   'P 1'
#
loop_
_entity.id
_entity.type
_entity.pdbx_description
1 polymer ?
#
loop_
_entity_poly.entity_id
_entity_poly.type
_entity_poly.pdbx_seq_one_letter_code
_entity_poly.pdbx_strand_id
1 'polypeptide(L)' 'LYHLAYEYCEKANLPWDMLQPLIHETADRLQLLPPSQLQTGPAIRKDFATIEKHHALLAAYPQLQALYQQISSSIIHTFR' A
#
# COMPACT_ATOMS: atom_id res chain seq x y z
N LEU A 1 -8.46 0.20 -6.00
CA LEU A 1 -7.31 -0.26 -5.18
C LEU A 1 -7.21 -1.78 -5.18
N TYR A 2 -8.15 -2.53 -4.61
CA TYR A 2 -8.05 -4.00 -4.54
C TYR A 2 -7.99 -4.70 -5.91
N HIS A 3 -8.75 -4.24 -6.91
CA HIS A 3 -8.65 -4.79 -8.27
C HIS A 3 -7.24 -4.65 -8.87
N LEU A 4 -6.59 -3.48 -8.71
CA LEU A 4 -5.22 -3.27 -9.19
C LEU A 4 -4.20 -4.16 -8.48
N ALA A 5 -4.40 -4.39 -7.17
CA ALA A 5 -3.57 -5.31 -6.40
C ALA A 5 -3.80 -6.77 -6.83
N TYR A 6 -5.05 -7.17 -7.10
CA TYR A 6 -5.40 -8.48 -7.63
C TYR A 6 -4.73 -8.72 -8.99
N GLU A 7 -4.87 -7.79 -9.93
CA GLU A 7 -4.21 -7.88 -11.24
C GLU A 7 -2.68 -7.95 -11.13
N TYR A 8 -2.08 -7.22 -10.18
CA TYR A 8 -0.65 -7.30 -9.92
C TYR A 8 -0.25 -8.70 -9.42
N CYS A 9 -1.00 -9.26 -8.47
CA CYS A 9 -0.78 -10.63 -7.97
C CYS A 9 -0.89 -11.68 -9.08
N GLU A 10 -1.94 -11.63 -9.89
CA GLU A 10 -2.14 -12.54 -11.02
C GLU A 10 -0.96 -12.50 -12.00
N LYS A 11 -0.51 -11.30 -12.37
CA LYS A 11 0.63 -11.11 -13.28
C LYS A 11 1.97 -11.52 -12.67
N ALA A 12 2.11 -11.42 -11.36
CA ALA A 12 3.28 -11.86 -10.61
C ALA A 12 3.23 -13.35 -10.25
N ASN A 13 2.17 -14.08 -10.64
CA ASN A 13 1.92 -15.46 -10.25
C ASN A 13 1.94 -15.65 -8.72
N LEU A 14 1.35 -14.69 -8.00
CA LEU A 14 1.23 -14.68 -6.54
C LEU A 14 -0.22 -14.99 -6.13
N PRO A 15 -0.44 -15.90 -5.16
CA PRO A 15 -1.78 -16.19 -4.68
C PRO A 15 -2.42 -14.95 -4.02
N TRP A 16 -3.64 -14.61 -4.47
CA TRP A 16 -4.40 -13.45 -3.95
C TRP A 16 -4.78 -13.59 -2.48
N ASP A 17 -5.05 -14.81 -2.04
CA ASP A 17 -5.41 -15.15 -0.66
C ASP A 17 -4.34 -14.71 0.36
N MET A 18 -3.07 -14.58 -0.04
CA MET A 18 -2.02 -14.02 0.82
C MET A 18 -2.29 -12.58 1.26
N LEU A 19 -3.00 -11.78 0.44
CA LEU A 19 -3.34 -10.39 0.79
C LEU A 19 -4.62 -10.29 1.61
N GLN A 20 -5.49 -11.30 1.58
CA GLN A 20 -6.77 -11.26 2.29
C GLN A 20 -6.58 -11.06 3.81
N PRO A 21 -5.70 -11.77 4.53
CA PRO A 21 -5.49 -11.54 5.95
C PRO A 21 -5.09 -10.10 6.29
N LEU A 22 -4.22 -9.48 5.49
CA LEU A 22 -3.76 -8.10 5.69
C LEU A 22 -4.90 -7.08 5.50
N ILE A 23 -5.77 -7.33 4.51
CA ILE A 23 -6.95 -6.50 4.26
C ILE A 23 -7.92 -6.60 5.44
N HIS A 24 -8.21 -7.82 5.92
CA HIS A 24 -9.11 -8.03 7.05
C HIS A 24 -8.56 -7.41 8.33
N GLU A 25 -7.29 -7.67 8.68
CA GLU A 25 -6.66 -7.09 9.87
C GLU A 25 -6.73 -5.56 9.85
N THR A 26 -6.46 -4.94 8.70
CA THR A 26 -6.51 -3.48 8.57
C THR A 26 -7.94 -2.95 8.78
N ALA A 27 -8.95 -3.61 8.23
CA ALA A 27 -10.34 -3.21 8.38
C ALA A 27 -10.87 -3.43 9.81
N ASP A 28 -10.54 -4.58 10.41
CA ASP A 28 -11.01 -4.95 11.75
C ASP A 28 -10.46 -4.02 12.83
N ARG A 29 -9.19 -3.60 12.69
CA ARG A 29 -8.57 -2.67 13.65
C ARG A 29 -9.24 -1.30 13.70
N LEU A 30 -9.96 -0.88 12.65
CA LEU A 30 -10.72 0.38 12.64
C LEU A 30 -11.83 0.42 13.70
N GLN A 31 -12.28 -0.74 14.19
CA GLN A 31 -13.27 -0.82 15.26
C GLN A 31 -12.66 -0.50 16.63
N LEU A 32 -11.33 -0.59 16.77
CA LEU A 32 -10.62 -0.49 18.04
C LEU A 32 -9.90 0.85 18.21
N LEU A 33 -9.33 1.38 17.13
CA LEU A 33 -8.51 2.59 17.15
C LEU A 33 -8.88 3.52 15.99
N PRO A 34 -8.75 4.84 16.17
CA PRO A 34 -8.96 5.77 15.07
C PRO A 34 -7.91 5.55 13.96
N PRO A 35 -8.26 5.80 12.68
CA PRO A 35 -7.33 5.59 11.55
C PRO A 35 -5.98 6.28 11.71
N SER A 36 -5.96 7.43 12.38
CA SER A 36 -4.73 8.20 12.63
C SER A 36 -3.71 7.47 13.51
N GLN A 37 -4.15 6.51 14.33
CA GLN A 37 -3.29 5.69 15.18
C GLN A 37 -2.94 4.34 14.56
N LEU A 38 -3.61 3.97 13.47
CA LEU A 38 -3.42 2.68 12.78
C LEU A 38 -2.51 2.76 11.57
N GLN A 39 -2.26 3.96 11.03
CA GLN A 39 -1.43 4.12 9.86
C GLN A 39 -0.01 3.59 10.11
N THR A 40 0.41 2.64 9.28
CA THR A 40 1.78 2.09 9.28
C THR A 40 2.37 2.14 7.87
N GLY A 41 3.54 1.52 7.68
CA GLY A 41 4.20 1.38 6.38
C GLY A 41 5.38 2.33 6.16
N PRO A 42 6.03 2.26 4.98
CA PRO A 42 7.25 3.01 4.70
C PRO A 42 6.99 4.52 4.56
N ALA A 43 5.81 4.93 4.09
CA ALA A 43 5.44 6.34 3.94
C ALA A 43 5.42 7.09 5.28
N ILE A 44 4.72 6.57 6.29
CA ILE A 44 4.69 7.21 7.62
C ILE A 44 6.07 7.21 8.30
N ARG A 45 6.88 6.16 8.09
CA ARG A 45 8.26 6.09 8.60
C ARG A 45 9.28 6.89 7.78
N LYS A 46 8.86 7.50 6.66
CA LYS A 46 9.74 8.19 5.70
C LYS A 46 10.90 7.30 5.22
N ASP A 47 10.63 6.00 5.05
CA ASP A 47 11.56 5.03 4.49
C ASP A 47 11.61 5.17 2.96
N PHE A 48 12.31 6.22 2.50
CA PHE A 48 12.43 6.56 1.09
C PHE A 48 13.12 5.45 0.28
N ALA A 49 14.06 4.70 0.89
CA ALA A 49 14.73 3.61 0.21
C ALA A 49 13.75 2.50 -0.19
N THR A 50 12.82 2.13 0.71
CA THR A 50 11.75 1.17 0.39
C THR A 50 10.74 1.76 -0.60
N ILE A 51 10.39 3.05 -0.47
CA ILE A 51 9.46 3.71 -1.39
C ILE A 51 9.98 3.72 -2.82
N GLU A 52 11.25 4.06 -3.03
CA GLU A 52 11.88 4.05 -4.36
C GLU A 52 11.95 2.64 -4.95
N LYS A 53 12.24 1.62 -4.14
CA LYS A 53 12.21 0.22 -4.58
C LYS A 53 10.81 -0.20 -5.07
N HIS A 54 9.75 0.15 -4.33
CA HIS A 54 8.38 -0.12 -4.75
C HIS A 54 8.02 0.66 -6.02
N HIS A 55 8.42 1.93 -6.11
CA HIS A 55 8.18 2.74 -7.29
C HIS A 55 8.83 2.13 -8.54
N ALA A 56 10.07 1.66 -8.44
CA ALA A 56 10.77 0.96 -9.52
C ALA A 56 10.11 -0.38 -9.89
N LEU A 57 9.66 -1.14 -8.88
CA LEU A 57 8.94 -2.40 -9.08
C LEU A 57 7.64 -2.22 -9.88
N LEU A 58 7.00 -1.06 -9.75
CA LEU A 58 5.75 -0.72 -10.42
C LEU A 58 5.92 -0.10 -11.82
N ALA A 59 7.15 -0.01 -12.36
CA ALA A 59 7.40 0.65 -13.64
C ALA A 59 6.61 0.05 -14.83
N ALA A 60 6.30 -1.24 -14.79
CA ALA A 60 5.47 -1.92 -15.79
C ALA A 60 3.95 -1.65 -15.62
N TYR A 61 3.56 -0.91 -14.58
CA TYR A 61 2.17 -0.66 -14.19
C TYR A 61 1.92 0.84 -13.96
N PRO A 62 1.92 1.68 -15.02
CA PRO A 62 1.92 3.15 -14.86
C PRO A 62 0.78 3.71 -14.00
N GLN A 63 -0.42 3.14 -14.11
CA GLN A 63 -1.57 3.56 -13.29
C GLN A 63 -1.38 3.22 -11.81
N LEU A 64 -0.85 2.03 -11.50
CA LEU A 64 -0.58 1.60 -10.12
C LEU A 64 0.62 2.35 -9.54
N GLN A 65 1.64 2.62 -10.34
CA GLN A 65 2.80 3.43 -9.96
C GLN A 65 2.38 4.85 -9.58
N ALA A 66 1.58 5.52 -10.43
CA ALA A 66 1.07 6.85 -10.15
C ALA A 66 0.20 6.88 -8.87
N LEU A 67 -0.70 5.91 -8.71
CA LEU A 67 -1.54 5.80 -7.52
C LEU A 67 -0.70 5.59 -6.26
N TYR A 68 0.28 4.69 -6.30
CA TYR A 68 1.19 4.41 -5.19
C TYR A 68 1.94 5.68 -4.77
N GLN A 69 2.46 6.45 -5.73
CA GLN A 69 3.14 7.72 -5.46
C GLN A 69 2.20 8.72 -4.77
N GLN A 70 1.00 8.93 -5.31
CA GLN A 70 0.03 9.88 -4.75
C GLN A 70 -0.38 9.51 -3.31
N ILE A 71 -0.66 8.22 -3.06
CA ILE A 71 -1.01 7.74 -1.72
C ILE A 71 0.17 7.90 -0.74
N SER A 72 1.38 7.52 -1.16
CA SER A 72 2.58 7.63 -0.31
C SER A 72 2.86 9.10 0.05
N SER A 73 2.79 10.00 -0.93
CA SER A 73 2.94 11.44 -0.71
C SER A 73 1.86 12.01 0.21
N SER A 74 0.61 11.57 0.04
CA SER A 74 -0.50 11.97 0.92
C SER A 74 -0.25 11.52 2.37
N ILE A 75 0.14 10.27 2.60
CA ILE A 75 0.47 9.75 3.94
C ILE A 75 1.61 10.56 4.57
N ILE A 76 2.70 10.80 3.83
CA ILE A 76 3.85 11.60 4.31
C ILE A 76 3.42 13.02 4.71
N HIS A 77 2.46 13.61 3.98
CA HIS A 77 1.98 14.97 4.27
C HIS A 77 0.98 15.03 5.43
N THR A 78 0.09 14.04 5.53
CA THR A 78 -0.96 13.98 6.57
C THR A 78 -0.39 13.64 7.95
N PHE A 79 0.61 12.76 8.01
CA PHE A 79 1.19 12.25 9.26
C PHE A 79 2.54 12.92 9.59
N ARG A 80 2.65 14.23 9.32
CA ARG A 80 3.88 15.01 9.51
C ARG A 80 4.31 15.15 10.97
#